data_AF-X1IBJ6-F1
#
_entry.id   AF-X1IBJ6-F1
#
_cell.length_a   1.000
_cell.length_b   1.000
_cell.length_c   1.000
_cell.angle_alpha   90.00
_cell.angle_beta   90.00
_cell.angle_gamma   90.00
#
_symmetry.space_group_name_H-M   'P 1'
#
loop_
_entity.id
_entity.type
_entity.pdbx_description
1 polymer ?
#
loop_
_entity_poly.entity_id
_entity_poly.type
_entity_poly.pdbx_seq_one_letter_code
_entity_poly.pdbx_strand_id
1 'polypeptide(L)'
;MCENNYIGVVPGALTTINKYGLLANAGADQSNVNKNKTIVLPANSKKSAHILHSKIFETTQKKVGIIIADSRTMPMRLGTVGTALATYGFKSVIDERGKSDLFGRSMHITSRAIADQLATAAEIVMGGDR
;
A
#
# COMPACT_ATOMS: atom_id res chain seq x y z
N MET A 1 -5.45 -15.89 -14.25
CA MET A 1 -5.14 -14.84 -15.26
C MET A 1 -5.60 -13.53 -14.64
N CYS A 2 -4.75 -12.49 -14.62
CA CYS A 2 -5.14 -11.19 -14.06
C CYS A 2 -5.94 -10.41 -15.12
N GLU A 3 -7.22 -10.17 -14.86
CA GLU A 3 -8.05 -9.27 -15.64
C GLU A 3 -7.65 -7.81 -15.31
N ASN A 4 -6.62 -7.30 -15.99
CA ASN A 4 -6.21 -5.92 -15.86
C ASN A 4 -6.83 -5.09 -16.99
N ASN A 5 -7.62 -4.07 -16.64
CA ASN A 5 -8.17 -3.10 -17.58
C ASN A 5 -7.21 -1.90 -17.70
N TYR A 6 -6.88 -1.51 -18.93
CA TYR A 6 -5.98 -0.38 -19.23
C TYR A 6 -6.76 0.92 -19.34
N ILE A 7 -6.31 1.99 -18.66
CA ILE A 7 -7.08 3.24 -18.51
C ILE A 7 -6.35 4.46 -19.09
N GLY A 8 -5.03 4.41 -19.19
CA GLY A 8 -4.22 5.50 -19.73
C GLY A 8 -2.77 5.07 -19.96
N VAL A 9 -2.06 5.80 -20.81
CA VAL A 9 -0.65 5.52 -21.15
C VAL A 9 0.14 6.81 -21.04
N VAL A 10 1.29 6.73 -20.37
CA VAL A 10 2.38 7.72 -20.48
C VAL A 10 3.59 6.98 -21.07
N PRO A 11 4.49 7.66 -21.79
CA PRO A 11 5.71 7.00 -22.28
C PRO A 11 6.43 6.26 -21.15
N GLY A 12 6.60 4.94 -21.29
CA GLY A 12 7.26 4.09 -20.31
C GLY A 12 6.38 3.47 -19.22
N ALA A 13 5.09 3.80 -19.12
CA ALA A 13 4.19 3.17 -18.13
C ALA A 13 2.75 3.01 -18.61
N LEU A 14 2.13 1.91 -18.21
CA LEU A 14 0.75 1.58 -18.51
C LEU A 14 -0.10 1.67 -17.25
N THR A 15 -1.12 2.52 -17.23
CA THR A 15 -2.05 2.59 -16.11
C THR A 15 -3.05 1.44 -16.18
N THR A 16 -3.08 0.65 -15.13
CA THR A 16 -3.89 -0.57 -14.97
C THR A 16 -4.77 -0.47 -13.73
N ILE A 17 -5.85 -1.24 -13.70
CA ILE A 17 -6.61 -1.51 -12.47
C ILE A 17 -6.52 -2.99 -12.11
N ASN A 18 -6.27 -3.27 -10.84
CA ASN A 18 -6.43 -4.60 -10.25
C ASN A 18 -7.04 -4.51 -8.83
N LYS A 19 -7.04 -5.62 -8.09
CA LYS A 19 -7.61 -5.69 -6.72
C LYS A 19 -6.98 -4.72 -5.70
N TYR A 20 -5.80 -4.18 -6.00
CA TYR A 20 -5.11 -3.19 -5.17
C TYR A 20 -5.40 -1.75 -5.60
N GLY A 21 -6.14 -1.54 -6.70
CA GLY A 21 -6.56 -0.24 -7.21
C GLY A 21 -5.88 0.12 -8.55
N LEU A 22 -5.77 1.42 -8.80
CA LEU A 22 -5.04 1.99 -9.94
C LEU A 22 -3.53 1.87 -9.71
N LEU A 23 -2.82 1.28 -10.67
CA LEU A 23 -1.38 1.02 -10.59
C LEU A 23 -0.71 1.22 -11.96
N ALA A 24 0.52 1.71 -11.96
CA ALA A 24 1.40 1.59 -13.11
C ALA A 24 1.84 0.12 -13.28
N ASN A 25 1.80 -0.40 -14.51
CA ASN A 25 2.31 -1.72 -14.88
C ASN A 25 1.78 -2.88 -14.00
N ALA A 26 0.55 -2.77 -13.47
CA ALA A 26 -0.05 -3.70 -12.51
C ALA A 26 0.73 -3.91 -11.19
N GLY A 27 1.63 -2.98 -10.84
CA GLY A 27 2.58 -3.11 -9.73
C GLY A 27 3.75 -4.05 -10.04
N ALA A 28 3.98 -4.34 -11.33
CA ALA A 28 5.17 -5.04 -11.76
C ALA A 28 6.35 -4.06 -11.77
N ASP A 29 7.47 -4.50 -11.22
CA ASP A 29 8.65 -3.68 -11.06
C ASP A 29 9.90 -4.38 -11.63
N GLN A 30 10.73 -3.60 -12.32
CA GLN A 30 12.02 -4.01 -12.86
C GLN A 30 13.19 -3.33 -12.12
N SER A 31 12.88 -2.46 -11.16
CA SER A 31 13.80 -1.95 -10.18
C SER A 31 14.35 -3.08 -9.30
N ASN A 32 15.55 -2.86 -8.74
CA ASN A 32 16.11 -3.69 -7.67
C ASN A 32 16.15 -5.20 -7.95
N VAL A 33 16.17 -5.60 -9.23
CA VAL A 33 16.20 -6.99 -9.66
C VAL A 33 17.23 -7.17 -10.77
N ASN A 34 17.77 -8.39 -10.90
CA ASN A 34 18.72 -8.71 -11.97
C ASN A 34 18.13 -8.42 -13.35
N LYS A 35 19.00 -8.05 -14.30
CA LYS A 35 18.66 -7.77 -15.69
C LYS A 35 17.76 -8.87 -16.27
N ASN A 36 16.71 -8.46 -17.00
CA ASN A 36 15.70 -9.33 -17.61
C ASN A 36 14.78 -10.08 -16.62
N LYS A 37 14.67 -9.61 -15.37
CA LYS A 37 13.66 -10.10 -14.43
C LYS A 37 12.67 -9.00 -14.09
N THR A 38 11.54 -9.42 -13.52
CA THR A 38 10.47 -8.53 -13.08
C THR A 38 9.90 -9.11 -11.79
N ILE A 39 9.77 -8.26 -10.78
CA ILE A 39 9.09 -8.56 -9.54
C ILE A 39 7.62 -8.21 -9.74
N VAL A 40 6.74 -9.10 -9.30
CA VAL A 40 5.30 -8.86 -9.30
C VAL A 40 4.80 -8.80 -7.87
N LEU A 41 3.69 -8.09 -7.67
CA LEU A 41 3.03 -8.04 -6.37
C LEU A 41 2.75 -9.46 -5.83
N PRO A 42 2.83 -9.66 -4.50
CA PRO A 42 2.51 -10.94 -3.90
C PRO A 42 1.10 -11.41 -4.32
N ALA A 43 1.00 -12.70 -4.68
CA ALA A 43 -0.27 -13.31 -5.06
C ALA A 43 -1.36 -13.08 -3.99
N ASN A 44 -0.96 -13.12 -2.71
CA ASN A 44 -1.83 -12.79 -1.57
C ASN A 44 -1.05 -12.04 -0.48
N SER A 45 -1.00 -10.70 -0.58
CA SER A 45 -0.33 -9.85 0.42
C SER A 45 -0.92 -9.99 1.84
N LYS A 46 -2.21 -10.29 1.97
CA LYS A 46 -2.86 -10.52 3.29
C LYS A 46 -2.34 -11.80 3.95
N LYS A 47 -2.15 -12.87 3.17
CA LYS A 47 -1.53 -14.12 3.65
C LYS A 47 -0.08 -13.88 4.06
N SER A 48 0.68 -13.12 3.27
CA SER A 48 2.05 -12.73 3.62
C SER A 48 2.11 -11.95 4.94
N ALA A 49 1.23 -10.96 5.14
CA ALA A 49 1.15 -10.18 6.37
C ALA A 49 0.85 -11.05 7.60
N HIS A 50 -0.09 -11.99 7.47
CA HIS A 50 -0.42 -12.95 8.53
C HIS A 50 0.77 -13.85 8.88
N ILE A 51 1.46 -14.42 7.88
CA ILE A 51 2.62 -15.30 8.11
C ILE A 51 3.74 -14.53 8.84
N LEU A 52 4.02 -13.28 8.43
CA LEU A 52 5.03 -12.46 9.09
C LEU A 52 4.65 -12.15 10.55
N HIS A 53 3.38 -11.78 10.80
CA HIS A 53 2.89 -11.58 12.16
C HIS A 53 3.09 -12.85 13.00
N SER A 54 2.67 -14.02 12.52
CA SER A 54 2.79 -15.28 13.25
C SER A 54 4.25 -15.62 13.55
N LYS A 55 5.15 -15.50 12.57
CA LYS A 55 6.59 -15.75 12.78
C LYS A 55 7.24 -14.82 13.80
N ILE A 56 6.91 -13.53 13.74
CA ILE A 56 7.40 -12.54 14.71
C ILE A 56 6.86 -12.87 16.10
N PHE A 57 5.57 -13.21 16.21
CA PHE A 57 4.97 -13.60 17.47
C PHE A 57 5.61 -14.87 18.04
N GLU A 58 5.80 -15.92 17.23
CA GLU A 58 6.46 -17.18 17.66
C GLU A 58 7.86 -16.92 18.20
N THR A 59 8.64 -16.05 17.54
CA THR A 59 10.03 -15.80 17.88
C THR A 59 10.19 -14.83 19.06
N THR A 60 9.31 -13.82 19.17
CA THR A 60 9.49 -12.69 20.11
C THR A 60 8.45 -12.64 21.21
N GLN A 61 7.36 -13.39 21.09
CA GLN A 61 6.16 -13.30 21.93
C GLN A 61 5.53 -11.91 21.96
N LYS A 62 5.81 -11.07 20.95
CA LYS A 62 5.23 -9.72 20.80
C LYS A 62 4.19 -9.72 19.68
N LYS A 63 3.03 -9.10 19.96
CA LYS A 63 1.99 -8.83 18.96
C LYS A 63 2.33 -7.50 18.30
N VAL A 64 2.56 -7.52 16.98
CA VAL A 64 2.96 -6.35 16.20
C VAL A 64 2.01 -6.15 15.03
N GLY A 65 1.78 -4.90 14.62
CA GLY A 65 1.09 -4.61 13.36
C GLY A 65 2.02 -4.88 12.18
N ILE A 66 1.49 -5.48 11.10
CA ILE A 66 2.21 -5.70 9.85
C ILE A 66 1.55 -4.91 8.74
N ILE A 67 2.36 -4.21 7.94
CA ILE A 67 1.96 -3.54 6.71
C ILE A 67 2.84 -4.11 5.59
N ILE A 68 2.22 -4.63 4.53
CA ILE A 68 2.88 -4.87 3.26
C ILE A 68 2.61 -3.64 2.41
N ALA A 69 3.66 -2.91 2.05
CA ALA A 69 3.57 -1.66 1.31
C ALA A 69 4.21 -1.77 -0.07
N ASP A 70 3.80 -0.87 -0.96
CA ASP A 70 4.42 -0.63 -2.25
C ASP A 70 4.26 0.84 -2.65
N SER A 71 5.21 1.33 -3.45
CA SER A 71 5.24 2.70 -3.93
C SER A 71 4.23 2.89 -5.07
N ARG A 72 3.59 4.06 -5.13
CA ARG A 72 2.62 4.38 -6.19
C ARG A 72 2.66 5.83 -6.60
N THR A 73 2.33 6.08 -7.86
CA THR A 73 2.02 7.41 -8.34
C THR A 73 0.60 7.80 -7.96
N MET A 74 0.41 9.07 -7.64
CA MET A 74 -0.90 9.64 -7.33
C MET A 74 -1.39 10.46 -8.52
N PRO A 75 -2.67 10.32 -8.95
CA PRO A 75 -3.22 11.15 -10.00
C PRO A 75 -3.00 12.64 -9.71
N MET A 76 -2.62 13.39 -10.74
CA MET A 76 -2.40 14.83 -10.68
C MET A 76 -1.27 15.29 -9.73
N ARG A 77 -0.38 14.38 -9.30
CA ARG A 77 0.78 14.70 -8.44
C ARG A 77 2.06 14.15 -9.08
N LEU A 78 3.15 14.90 -8.98
CA LEU A 78 4.48 14.42 -9.31
C LEU A 78 5.08 13.65 -8.13
N GLY A 79 5.85 12.60 -8.44
CA GLY A 79 6.48 11.73 -7.44
C GLY A 79 5.65 10.51 -7.04
N THR A 80 6.23 9.69 -6.17
CA THR A 80 5.62 8.47 -5.61
C THR A 80 5.37 8.62 -4.11
N VAL A 81 4.44 7.82 -3.60
CA VAL A 81 4.17 7.67 -2.16
C VAL A 81 3.93 6.21 -1.81
N GLY A 82 4.17 5.87 -0.55
CA GLY A 82 3.96 4.53 -0.02
C GLY A 82 2.50 4.25 0.31
N THR A 83 2.02 3.11 -0.16
CA THR A 83 0.63 2.68 0.04
C THR A 83 0.58 1.25 0.57
N ALA A 84 -0.38 0.95 1.43
CA ALA A 84 -0.58 -0.38 1.97
C ALA A 84 -1.29 -1.29 0.97
N LEU A 85 -0.65 -2.40 0.60
CA LEU A 85 -1.25 -3.50 -0.15
C LEU A 85 -2.06 -4.43 0.76
N ALA A 86 -1.58 -4.65 1.98
CA ALA A 86 -2.26 -5.44 2.99
C ALA A 86 -1.78 -5.10 4.39
N THR A 87 -2.64 -5.37 5.37
CA THR A 87 -2.32 -5.18 6.80
C THR A 87 -2.75 -6.38 7.63
N TYR A 88 -2.11 -6.56 8.78
CA TYR A 88 -2.52 -7.55 9.79
C TYR A 88 -2.21 -7.05 11.20
N GLY A 89 -3.03 -7.41 12.19
CA GLY A 89 -2.77 -7.16 13.61
C GLY A 89 -3.20 -5.78 14.14
N PHE A 90 -3.78 -4.91 13.31
CA PHE A 90 -4.29 -3.60 13.75
C PHE A 90 -5.40 -3.06 12.83
N LYS A 91 -6.11 -2.02 13.28
CA LYS A 91 -7.13 -1.31 12.49
C LYS A 91 -6.45 -0.35 11.50
N SER A 92 -6.49 -0.71 10.21
CA SER A 92 -5.81 0.04 9.14
C SER A 92 -6.52 1.33 8.72
N VAL A 93 -7.84 1.41 8.93
CA VAL A 93 -8.66 2.59 8.66
C VAL A 93 -9.43 2.96 9.91
N ILE A 94 -9.26 4.19 10.40
CA ILE A 94 -10.06 4.71 11.51
C ILE A 94 -11.23 5.50 10.93
N ASP A 95 -12.44 5.03 11.22
CA ASP A 95 -13.65 5.77 10.95
C ASP A 95 -13.80 6.91 11.96
N GLU A 96 -13.81 8.14 11.48
CA GLU A 96 -13.99 9.36 12.28
C GLU A 96 -15.41 9.90 12.17
N ARG A 97 -16.27 9.30 11.34
CA ARG A 97 -17.65 9.76 11.16
C ARG A 97 -18.42 9.69 12.47
N GLY A 98 -19.26 10.70 12.71
CA GLY A 98 -20.01 10.87 13.95
C GLY A 98 -19.23 11.56 15.08
N LYS A 99 -17.89 11.62 15.02
CA LYS A 99 -17.12 12.36 16.03
C LYS A 99 -17.19 13.85 15.78
N SER A 100 -16.99 14.62 16.84
CA SER A 100 -16.94 16.08 16.77
C SER A 100 -15.59 16.56 16.22
N ASP A 101 -15.64 17.56 15.34
CA ASP A 101 -14.45 18.34 14.95
C ASP A 101 -14.01 19.30 16.07
N LEU A 102 -12.99 20.12 15.79
CA LEU A 102 -12.45 21.10 16.74
C LEU A 102 -13.47 22.18 17.18
N PHE A 103 -14.60 22.29 16.48
CA PHE A 103 -15.66 23.26 16.73
C PHE A 103 -16.99 22.58 17.14
N GLY A 104 -16.95 21.29 17.50
CA GLY A 104 -18.13 20.55 17.95
C GLY A 104 -19.08 20.09 16.84
N ARG A 105 -18.72 20.24 15.56
CA ARG A 105 -19.56 19.79 14.43
C ARG A 105 -19.31 18.31 14.15
N SER A 106 -20.35 17.56 13.85
CA SER A 106 -20.21 16.14 13.52
C SER A 106 -19.49 15.94 12.18
N MET A 107 -18.49 15.08 12.16
CA MET A 107 -17.82 14.69 10.91
C MET A 107 -18.67 13.67 10.14
N HIS A 108 -18.90 13.91 8.85
CA HIS A 108 -19.80 13.07 8.04
C HIS A 108 -19.09 12.09 7.10
N ILE A 109 -17.88 12.43 6.63
CA ILE A 109 -17.19 11.68 5.55
C ILE A 109 -15.83 11.12 6.01
N THR A 110 -15.26 11.70 7.06
CA THR A 110 -13.85 11.49 7.41
C THR A 110 -13.54 10.05 7.82
N SER A 111 -12.65 9.40 7.08
CA SER A 111 -11.97 8.17 7.47
C SER A 111 -10.47 8.34 7.28
N ARG A 112 -9.66 7.97 8.27
CA ARG A 112 -8.20 8.08 8.20
C ARG A 112 -7.59 6.74 7.80
N ALA A 113 -6.89 6.72 6.68
CA ALA A 113 -6.13 5.57 6.19
C ALA A 113 -4.78 5.47 6.93
N ILE A 114 -4.82 5.03 8.19
CA ILE A 114 -3.63 4.94 9.06
C ILE A 114 -2.53 4.09 8.43
N ALA A 115 -2.90 2.99 7.79
CA ALA A 115 -1.92 2.11 7.14
C ALA A 115 -1.17 2.80 6.00
N ASP A 116 -1.86 3.57 5.15
CA ASP A 116 -1.22 4.31 4.05
C ASP A 116 -0.35 5.45 4.57
N GLN A 117 -0.81 6.16 5.62
CA GLN A 117 -0.01 7.21 6.26
C GLN A 117 1.30 6.66 6.82
N LEU A 118 1.25 5.50 7.49
CA LEU A 118 2.45 4.83 8.01
C LEU A 118 3.32 4.28 6.87
N ALA A 119 2.72 3.72 5.81
CA ALA A 119 3.46 3.23 4.65
C ALA A 119 4.23 4.36 3.95
N THR A 120 3.57 5.50 3.73
CA THR A 120 4.22 6.70 3.15
C THR A 120 5.36 7.19 4.04
N ALA A 121 5.17 7.25 5.36
CA ALA A 121 6.23 7.68 6.28
C ALA A 121 7.42 6.69 6.29
N ALA A 122 7.15 5.38 6.22
CA ALA A 122 8.18 4.36 6.16
C ALA A 122 8.97 4.41 4.85
N GLU A 123 8.34 4.75 3.72
CA GLU A 123 9.02 4.87 2.41
C GLU A 123 10.13 5.93 2.42
N ILE A 124 9.96 7.01 3.19
CA ILE A 124 11.01 8.03 3.37
C ILE A 124 12.30 7.40 3.95
N VAL A 125 12.15 6.43 4.85
CA VAL A 125 13.29 5.76 5.53
C VAL A 125 13.83 4.62 4.69
N MET A 126 12.96 3.87 4.00
CA MET A 126 13.37 2.78 3.10
C MET A 126 14.12 3.31 1.88
N GLY A 127 13.78 4.53 1.43
CA GLY A 127 14.20 5.07 0.14
C GLY A 127 13.40 4.46 -1.01
N GLY A 128 13.79 4.86 -2.22
CA GLY A 128 13.32 4.24 -3.47
C GLY A 128 14.52 3.77 -4.30
N ASP A 129 14.24 3.46 -5.57
CA ASP A 129 15.29 3.24 -6.56
C ASP A 129 16.28 4.41 -6.58
N ARG A 130 17.58 4.10 -6.52
CA ARG A 130 18.66 5.07 -6.74
C ARG A 130 19.06 5.11 -8.20
#